data_AF-A0A8T3S1P1-F1
#
_entry.id   AF-A0A8T3S1P1-F1
#
_cell.length_a   1.000
_cell.length_b   1.000
_cell.length_c   1.000
_cell.angle_alpha   90.00
_cell.angle_beta   90.00
_cell.angle_gamma   90.00
#
_symmetry.space_group_name_H-M   'P 1'
#
loop_
_entity.id
_entity.type
_entity.pdbx_description
1 polymer ?
#
loop_
_entity_poly.entity_id
_entity_poly.type
_entity_poly.pdbx_seq_one_letter_code
_entity_poly.pdbx_strand_id
1 'polypeptide(L)'
;RDLGHLNFDEPTLKLRNQGQILGADHNRMSKSRGNVQAPDELVDRYGSDTVRAFLMFIGPWDQGGPWNPSGMEGIHRWLGRVWGAAQPTQRDVQRATATGAEVLGSAEELERALRRATHTTIAAVTEDYEALHFNTAIAKLMELTNAIVRAREAGRAGSQAYADAVNTLIVLLAPLTPHIAEELWERRGHEYSVHQQPWPEADPALAASDTIELPVQVDGKLRDRLVVTVDTPAEEVERMALASDHVQRYLAGRAPMRIIQVPGKLVNIVTPKD
;
A
#
# COMPACT_ATOMS: atom_id res chain seq x y z
N ARG A 1 22.20 -14.28 -35.59
CA ARG A 1 21.45 -15.42 -36.16
C ARG A 1 21.98 -15.79 -37.53
N ASP A 2 21.76 -14.97 -38.56
CA ASP A 2 22.06 -15.34 -39.96
C ASP A 2 23.57 -15.53 -40.24
N LEU A 3 24.43 -14.86 -39.47
CA LEU A 3 25.90 -15.03 -39.52
C LEU A 3 26.44 -16.03 -38.48
N GLY A 4 25.57 -16.80 -37.80
CA GLY A 4 25.98 -17.78 -36.78
C GLY A 4 26.44 -17.20 -35.43
N HIS A 5 26.45 -15.88 -35.25
CA HIS A 5 26.93 -15.25 -34.01
C HIS A 5 25.97 -15.31 -32.81
N LEU A 6 24.69 -15.62 -33.04
CA LEU A 6 23.66 -15.64 -31.99
C LEU A 6 22.80 -16.88 -32.16
N ASN A 7 22.36 -17.45 -31.03
CA ASN A 7 21.49 -18.61 -30.94
C ASN A 7 20.02 -18.24 -30.61
N PHE A 8 19.64 -16.99 -30.80
CA PHE A 8 18.27 -16.48 -30.64
C PHE A 8 17.88 -15.59 -31.81
N ASP A 9 16.57 -15.50 -32.05
CA ASP A 9 16.00 -14.81 -33.21
C ASP A 9 15.47 -13.41 -32.88
N GLU A 10 15.00 -13.21 -31.65
CA GLU A 10 14.44 -11.95 -31.17
C GLU A 10 15.36 -11.30 -30.13
N PRO A 11 15.66 -9.99 -30.23
CA PRO A 11 16.60 -9.32 -29.32
C PRO A 11 16.02 -9.07 -27.92
N THR A 12 14.70 -9.18 -27.72
CA THR A 12 14.02 -8.92 -26.45
C THR A 12 12.84 -9.86 -26.24
N LEU A 13 12.70 -10.42 -25.03
CA LEU A 13 11.56 -11.26 -24.67
C LEU A 13 10.31 -10.45 -24.30
N LYS A 14 10.50 -9.26 -23.72
CA LYS A 14 9.42 -8.34 -23.32
C LYS A 14 9.85 -6.92 -23.66
N LEU A 15 9.01 -6.22 -24.41
CA LEU A 15 9.10 -4.77 -24.59
C LEU A 15 8.11 -4.09 -23.61
N ARG A 16 8.57 -3.01 -22.97
CA ARG A 16 7.78 -2.20 -22.05
C ARG A 16 8.05 -0.73 -22.40
N ASN A 17 7.01 -0.03 -22.82
CA ASN A 17 7.11 1.37 -23.21
C ASN A 17 6.60 2.23 -22.06
N GLN A 18 7.46 3.08 -21.52
CA GLN A 18 7.06 4.09 -20.55
C GLN A 18 6.25 5.19 -21.23
N GLY A 19 5.28 5.73 -20.50
CA GLY A 19 4.52 6.88 -20.93
C GLY A 19 5.37 8.15 -20.96
N GLN A 20 4.95 9.11 -21.78
CA GLN A 20 5.68 10.36 -21.94
C GLN A 20 5.33 11.34 -20.83
N ILE A 21 6.36 11.85 -20.15
CA ILE A 21 6.20 12.99 -19.24
C ILE A 21 6.16 14.28 -20.05
N LEU A 22 5.10 15.04 -19.89
CA LEU A 22 4.87 16.32 -20.53
C LEU A 22 5.35 17.45 -19.62
N GLY A 23 5.68 18.60 -20.19
CA GLY A 23 5.92 19.82 -19.41
C GLY A 23 4.65 20.28 -18.68
N ALA A 24 4.78 21.27 -17.80
CA ALA A 24 3.63 21.88 -17.12
C ALA A 24 2.61 22.49 -18.11
N ASP A 25 3.08 22.82 -19.32
CA ASP A 25 2.30 23.31 -20.45
C ASP A 25 1.60 22.19 -21.25
N HIS A 26 1.64 20.94 -20.79
CA HIS A 26 1.05 19.75 -21.42
C HIS A 26 1.62 19.42 -22.80
N ASN A 27 2.78 19.99 -23.16
CA ASN A 27 3.50 19.63 -24.37
C ASN A 27 4.69 18.74 -24.07
N ARG A 28 5.13 17.99 -25.07
CA ARG A 28 6.42 17.30 -25.01
C ARG A 28 7.53 18.31 -24.70
N MET A 29 8.33 17.99 -23.68
CA MET A 29 9.47 18.81 -23.27
C MET A 29 10.52 18.90 -24.38
N SER A 30 10.97 20.11 -24.71
CA SER A 30 12.07 20.35 -25.64
C SER A 30 12.81 21.65 -25.36
N LYS A 31 14.12 21.67 -25.66
CA LYS A 31 14.96 22.89 -25.52
C LYS A 31 14.39 24.08 -26.31
N SER A 32 13.87 23.83 -27.51
CA SER A 32 13.25 24.85 -28.37
C SER A 32 11.99 25.47 -27.77
N ARG A 33 11.28 24.76 -26.89
CA ARG A 33 10.07 25.24 -26.23
C ARG A 33 10.35 25.90 -24.88
N GLY A 34 11.58 25.81 -24.37
CA GLY A 34 11.95 26.33 -23.05
C GLY A 34 11.19 25.69 -21.88
N ASN A 35 10.52 24.55 -22.10
CA ASN A 35 9.68 23.87 -21.10
C ASN A 35 10.35 22.62 -20.50
N VAL A 36 11.67 22.48 -20.68
CA VAL A 36 12.45 21.38 -20.09
C VAL A 36 12.53 21.57 -18.59
N GLN A 37 12.14 20.54 -17.83
CA GLN A 37 12.32 20.51 -16.38
C GLN A 37 13.61 19.75 -16.06
N ALA A 38 14.57 20.43 -15.46
CA ALA A 38 15.81 19.81 -15.01
C ALA A 38 15.57 19.11 -13.65
N PRO A 39 15.97 17.84 -13.48
CA PRO A 39 15.76 17.14 -12.22
C PRO A 39 16.71 17.60 -11.11
N ASP A 40 17.85 18.23 -11.45
CA ASP A 40 18.93 18.52 -10.51
C ASP A 40 18.48 19.38 -9.32
N GLU A 41 17.76 20.48 -9.58
CA GLU A 41 17.24 21.35 -8.50
C GLU A 41 16.27 20.61 -7.55
N LEU A 42 15.52 19.64 -8.08
CA LEU A 42 14.58 18.84 -7.31
C LEU A 42 15.29 17.76 -6.51
N VAL A 43 16.34 17.16 -7.09
CA VAL A 43 17.22 16.22 -6.40
C VAL A 43 17.95 16.92 -5.26
N ASP A 44 18.47 18.13 -5.47
CA ASP A 44 19.14 18.92 -4.43
C ASP A 44 18.17 19.28 -3.28
N ARG A 45 16.91 19.58 -3.62
CA ARG A 45 15.91 19.97 -2.61
C ARG A 45 15.31 18.79 -1.85
N TYR A 46 15.01 17.69 -2.53
CA TYR A 46 14.20 16.59 -1.98
C TYR A 46 14.95 15.25 -1.90
N GLY A 47 16.14 15.15 -2.48
CA GLY A 47 16.87 13.90 -2.63
C GLY A 47 16.42 13.06 -3.83
N SER A 48 17.34 12.25 -4.34
CA SER A 48 17.14 11.36 -5.49
C SER A 48 15.99 10.37 -5.28
N ASP A 49 15.85 9.82 -4.06
CA ASP A 49 14.80 8.87 -3.71
C ASP A 49 13.40 9.48 -3.82
N THR A 50 13.22 10.71 -3.35
CA THR A 50 11.93 11.40 -3.47
C THR A 50 11.57 11.59 -4.95
N VAL A 51 12.52 12.03 -5.78
CA VAL A 51 12.29 12.26 -7.21
C VAL A 51 11.96 10.96 -7.94
N ARG A 52 12.71 9.88 -7.66
CA ARG A 52 12.46 8.54 -8.23
C ARG A 52 11.08 8.02 -7.85
N ALA A 53 10.76 8.01 -6.55
CA ALA A 53 9.46 7.53 -6.08
C ALA A 53 8.31 8.39 -6.62
N PHE A 54 8.50 9.71 -6.75
CA PHE A 54 7.50 10.57 -7.38
C PHE A 54 7.22 10.19 -8.84
N LEU A 55 8.27 9.99 -9.65
CA LEU A 55 8.12 9.55 -11.05
C LEU A 55 7.39 8.21 -11.15
N MET A 56 7.63 7.31 -10.21
CA MET A 56 6.97 6.00 -10.16
C MET A 56 5.55 6.05 -9.58
N PHE A 57 5.16 7.15 -8.93
CA PHE A 57 3.85 7.33 -8.29
C PHE A 57 2.89 8.22 -9.07
N ILE A 58 3.39 9.11 -9.92
CA ILE A 58 2.61 10.15 -10.59
C ILE A 58 1.45 9.59 -11.46
N GLY A 59 1.59 8.34 -11.92
CA GLY A 59 0.56 7.63 -12.67
C GLY A 59 1.04 6.24 -13.11
N PRO A 60 0.22 5.51 -13.89
CA PRO A 60 0.61 4.25 -14.49
C PRO A 60 1.85 4.42 -15.38
N TRP A 61 2.78 3.46 -15.30
CA TRP A 61 4.08 3.51 -15.96
C TRP A 61 4.00 3.80 -17.47
N ASP A 62 3.00 3.25 -18.15
CA ASP A 62 2.81 3.32 -19.60
C ASP A 62 2.02 4.55 -20.07
N GLN A 63 1.38 5.29 -19.15
CA GLN A 63 0.53 6.44 -19.49
C GLN A 63 1.28 7.77 -19.42
N GLY A 64 2.24 7.90 -18.49
CA GLY A 64 2.96 9.16 -18.29
C GLY A 64 2.05 10.24 -17.72
N GLY A 65 2.21 11.49 -18.17
CA GLY A 65 1.34 12.59 -17.73
C GLY A 65 2.04 13.94 -17.65
N PRO A 66 1.29 15.01 -17.32
CA PRO A 66 1.87 16.33 -17.12
C PRO A 66 2.76 16.34 -15.88
N TRP A 67 3.94 16.96 -16.01
CA TRP A 67 4.82 17.21 -14.89
C TRP A 67 4.14 18.13 -13.88
N ASN A 68 3.88 17.61 -12.67
CA ASN A 68 3.34 18.38 -11.57
C ASN A 68 4.19 18.20 -10.29
N PRO A 69 5.08 19.15 -9.96
CA PRO A 69 5.98 19.02 -8.82
C PRO A 69 5.25 19.07 -7.46
N SER A 70 3.98 19.48 -7.39
CA SER A 70 3.26 19.57 -6.11
C SER A 70 3.07 18.21 -5.43
N GLY A 71 3.09 17.11 -6.19
CA GLY A 71 3.00 15.75 -5.64
C GLY A 71 4.27 15.29 -4.92
N MET A 72 5.41 15.95 -5.16
CA MET A 72 6.70 15.57 -4.63
C MET A 72 6.81 15.77 -3.11
N GLU A 73 6.19 16.82 -2.58
CA GLU A 73 6.10 17.06 -1.14
C GLU A 73 5.38 15.94 -0.39
N GLY A 74 4.40 15.28 -1.03
CA GLY A 74 3.70 14.12 -0.48
C GLY A 74 4.64 12.93 -0.29
N ILE A 75 5.44 12.63 -1.31
CA ILE A 75 6.45 11.57 -1.28
C ILE A 75 7.52 11.89 -0.24
N HIS A 76 8.05 13.11 -0.23
CA HIS A 76 9.07 13.53 0.73
C HIS A 76 8.59 13.36 2.18
N ARG A 77 7.36 13.81 2.48
CA ARG A 77 6.75 13.62 3.81
C ARG A 77 6.54 12.16 4.14
N TRP A 78 6.10 11.34 3.19
CA TRP A 78 5.96 9.90 3.41
C TRP A 78 7.29 9.23 3.72
N LEU A 79 8.36 9.52 2.96
CA LEU A 79 9.71 9.01 3.27
C LEU A 79 10.20 9.50 4.64
N GLY A 80 9.88 10.72 5.04
CA GLY A 80 10.12 11.19 6.41
C GLY A 80 9.38 10.39 7.48
N ARG A 81 8.16 9.89 7.20
CA ARG A 81 7.44 8.97 8.10
C ARG A 81 8.08 7.59 8.15
N VAL A 82 8.55 7.07 7.00
CA VAL A 82 9.32 5.81 6.94
C VAL A 82 10.58 5.93 7.79
N TRP A 83 11.35 7.01 7.60
CA TRP A 83 12.55 7.32 8.38
C TRP A 83 12.27 7.37 9.89
N GLY A 84 11.19 8.06 10.27
CA GLY A 84 10.78 8.15 11.65
C GLY A 84 10.37 6.81 12.25
N ALA A 85 9.63 5.98 11.50
CA ALA A 85 9.18 4.66 11.95
C ALA A 85 10.33 3.65 12.07
N ALA A 86 11.34 3.73 11.20
CA ALA A 86 12.46 2.81 11.22
C ALA A 86 13.43 3.03 12.39
N GLN A 87 13.40 4.20 13.02
CA GLN A 87 14.31 4.56 14.11
C GLN A 87 13.65 4.45 15.49
N PRO A 88 14.32 3.80 16.47
CA PRO A 88 13.85 3.78 17.84
C PRO A 88 13.90 5.19 18.47
N THR A 89 12.86 5.58 19.20
CA THR A 89 12.85 6.82 19.99
C THR A 89 13.00 6.53 21.48
N GLN A 90 13.42 7.53 22.25
CA GLN A 90 13.42 7.45 23.71
C GLN A 90 12.04 7.06 24.29
N ARG A 91 10.95 7.48 23.65
CA ARG A 91 9.59 7.09 24.05
C ARG A 91 9.30 5.61 23.81
N ASP A 92 9.84 5.04 22.74
CA ASP A 92 9.71 3.59 22.47
C ASP A 92 10.47 2.79 23.52
N VAL A 93 11.68 3.25 23.90
CA VAL A 93 12.49 2.64 24.97
C VAL A 93 11.78 2.74 26.32
N GLN A 94 11.24 3.92 26.66
CA GLN A 94 10.51 4.13 27.92
C GLN A 94 9.25 3.28 28.02
N ARG A 95 8.48 3.14 26.93
CA ARG A 95 7.30 2.27 26.89
C ARG A 95 7.66 0.79 26.96
N ALA A 96 8.77 0.37 26.33
CA ALA A 96 9.26 -1.00 26.44
C ALA A 96 9.68 -1.33 27.89
N THR A 97 10.23 -0.38 28.63
CA THR A 97 10.59 -0.55 30.05
C THR A 97 9.41 -0.42 31.02
N ALA A 98 8.30 0.16 30.58
CA ALA A 98 7.06 0.25 31.36
C ALA A 98 6.26 -1.06 31.25
N THR A 99 6.90 -2.18 31.61
CA THR A 99 6.23 -3.48 31.72
C THR A 99 5.29 -3.46 32.93
N GLY A 100 3.98 -3.37 32.68
CA GLY A 100 2.98 -3.42 33.75
C GLY A 100 1.51 -3.31 33.35
N ALA A 101 1.18 -2.98 32.10
CA ALA A 101 -0.22 -2.98 31.64
C ALA A 101 -0.46 -4.15 30.69
N GLU A 102 -0.89 -5.29 31.24
CA GLU A 102 -1.53 -6.35 30.47
C GLU A 102 -2.82 -5.80 29.86
N VAL A 103 -2.81 -5.62 28.54
CA VAL A 103 -4.05 -5.60 27.76
C VAL A 103 -4.02 -6.80 26.83
N LEU A 104 -4.18 -7.98 27.43
CA LEU A 104 -4.47 -9.22 26.70
C LEU A 104 -5.78 -9.01 25.93
N GLY A 105 -5.74 -9.20 24.60
CA GLY A 105 -6.83 -8.87 23.67
C GLY A 105 -6.40 -7.83 22.64
N SER A 106 -6.20 -6.56 23.03
CA SER A 106 -5.91 -5.48 22.06
C SER A 106 -4.51 -5.54 21.42
N ALA A 107 -3.50 -6.01 22.17
CA ALA A 107 -2.12 -5.99 21.71
C ALA A 107 -1.82 -7.11 20.69
N GLU A 108 -2.34 -8.31 20.92
CA GLU A 108 -2.17 -9.45 20.01
C GLU A 108 -2.95 -9.26 18.72
N GLU A 109 -4.15 -8.70 18.79
CA GLU A 109 -4.96 -8.35 17.61
C GLU A 109 -4.24 -7.31 16.73
N LEU A 110 -3.65 -6.28 17.34
CA LEU A 110 -2.85 -5.28 16.60
C LEU A 110 -1.62 -5.90 15.93
N GLU A 111 -0.94 -6.83 16.59
CA GLU A 111 0.20 -7.53 15.97
C GLU A 111 -0.23 -8.48 14.85
N ARG A 112 -1.35 -9.18 15.02
CA ARG A 112 -1.92 -10.03 13.97
C ARG A 112 -2.30 -9.19 12.76
N ALA A 113 -2.94 -8.03 12.98
CA ALA A 113 -3.26 -7.09 11.93
C ALA A 113 -2.01 -6.52 11.24
N LEU A 114 -0.93 -6.25 11.99
CA LEU A 114 0.33 -5.79 11.42
C LEU A 114 1.01 -6.88 10.57
N ARG A 115 1.10 -8.12 11.08
CA ARG A 115 1.61 -9.27 10.31
C ARG A 115 0.82 -9.47 9.01
N ARG A 116 -0.51 -9.40 9.11
CA ARG A 116 -1.39 -9.46 7.93
C ARG A 116 -1.06 -8.37 6.93
N ALA A 117 -1.02 -7.11 7.37
CA ALA A 117 -0.67 -5.98 6.51
C ALA A 117 0.70 -6.17 5.84
N THR A 118 1.70 -6.69 6.56
CA THR A 118 3.02 -7.00 6.01
C THR A 118 2.95 -8.02 4.89
N HIS A 119 2.36 -9.21 5.12
CA HIS A 119 2.31 -10.27 4.10
C HIS A 119 1.39 -9.94 2.93
N THR A 120 0.27 -9.25 3.16
CA THR A 120 -0.57 -8.70 2.08
C THR A 120 0.22 -7.71 1.23
N THR A 121 1.03 -6.85 1.85
CA THR A 121 1.87 -5.88 1.14
C THR A 121 2.98 -6.57 0.34
N ILE A 122 3.64 -7.60 0.89
CA ILE A 122 4.65 -8.38 0.16
C ILE A 122 4.03 -8.95 -1.12
N ALA A 123 2.90 -9.65 -1.01
CA ALA A 123 2.24 -10.25 -2.17
C ALA A 123 1.86 -9.20 -3.23
N ALA A 124 1.20 -8.12 -2.81
CA ALA A 124 0.73 -7.08 -3.73
C ALA A 124 1.88 -6.32 -4.41
N VAL A 125 2.92 -5.94 -3.66
CA VAL A 125 4.07 -5.22 -4.22
C VAL A 125 4.88 -6.11 -5.15
N THR A 126 4.99 -7.40 -4.86
CA THR A 126 5.66 -8.37 -5.75
C THR A 126 4.96 -8.43 -7.11
N GLU A 127 3.64 -8.63 -7.10
CA GLU A 127 2.84 -8.65 -8.33
C GLU A 127 2.92 -7.32 -9.09
N ASP A 128 2.78 -6.20 -8.38
CA ASP A 128 2.82 -4.87 -8.99
C ASP A 128 4.20 -4.55 -9.59
N TYR A 129 5.31 -4.95 -8.95
CA TYR A 129 6.65 -4.75 -9.51
C TYR A 129 6.88 -5.59 -10.77
N GLU A 130 6.39 -6.83 -10.82
CA GLU A 130 6.45 -7.66 -12.04
C GLU A 130 5.62 -7.07 -13.18
N ALA A 131 4.49 -6.44 -12.85
CA ALA A 131 3.59 -5.78 -13.79
C ALA A 131 4.00 -4.34 -14.15
N LEU A 132 4.99 -3.76 -13.45
CA LEU A 132 5.37 -2.35 -13.52
C LEU A 132 4.27 -1.37 -13.07
N HIS A 133 3.37 -1.81 -12.18
CA HIS A 133 2.36 -0.98 -11.54
C HIS A 133 2.94 -0.26 -10.30
N PHE A 134 4.00 0.51 -10.49
CA PHE A 134 4.73 1.12 -9.37
C PHE A 134 3.89 2.08 -8.52
N ASN A 135 2.90 2.74 -9.14
CA ASN A 135 2.03 3.68 -8.45
C ASN A 135 1.13 2.96 -7.41
N THR A 136 0.61 1.77 -7.74
CA THR A 136 -0.16 0.96 -6.80
C THR A 136 0.74 0.31 -5.77
N ALA A 137 1.94 -0.14 -6.15
CA ALA A 137 2.94 -0.66 -5.20
C ALA A 137 3.30 0.38 -4.13
N ILE A 138 3.58 1.63 -4.54
CA ILE A 138 3.87 2.73 -3.61
C ILE A 138 2.67 3.01 -2.69
N ALA A 139 1.44 2.96 -3.21
CA ALA A 139 0.24 3.10 -2.38
C ALA A 139 0.17 2.01 -1.30
N LYS A 140 0.52 0.75 -1.63
CA LYS A 140 0.60 -0.35 -0.66
C LYS A 140 1.71 -0.17 0.36
N LEU A 141 2.87 0.34 -0.03
CA LEU A 141 3.94 0.69 0.91
C LEU A 141 3.53 1.83 1.85
N MET A 142 2.74 2.82 1.37
CA MET A 142 2.15 3.86 2.22
C MET A 142 1.13 3.29 3.21
N GLU A 143 0.28 2.36 2.78
CA GLU A 143 -0.67 1.63 3.66
C GLU A 143 0.10 0.87 4.76
N LEU A 144 1.15 0.12 4.42
CA LEU A 144 2.00 -0.58 5.39
C LEU A 144 2.69 0.40 6.34
N THR A 145 3.21 1.53 5.84
CA THR A 145 3.79 2.59 6.66
C THR A 145 2.78 3.09 7.70
N ASN A 146 1.51 3.29 7.30
CA ASN A 146 0.45 3.72 8.23
C ASN A 146 0.17 2.65 9.31
N ALA A 147 0.15 1.36 8.93
CA ALA A 147 -0.03 0.26 9.88
C ALA A 147 1.10 0.20 10.91
N ILE A 148 2.35 0.35 10.46
CA ILE A 148 3.54 0.43 11.32
C ILE A 148 3.43 1.61 12.29
N VAL A 149 3.15 2.82 11.79
CA VAL A 149 3.02 4.02 12.63
C VAL A 149 1.93 3.82 13.70
N ARG A 150 0.77 3.28 13.32
CA ARG A 150 -0.32 2.97 14.27
C ARG A 150 0.12 1.97 15.35
N ALA A 151 0.83 0.92 14.97
CA ALA A 151 1.36 -0.07 15.92
C ALA A 151 2.35 0.57 16.91
N ARG A 152 3.23 1.47 16.43
CA ARG A 152 4.13 2.25 17.29
C ARG A 152 3.36 3.14 18.26
N GLU A 153 2.37 3.89 17.77
CA GLU A 153 1.54 4.77 18.61
C GLU A 153 0.79 3.98 19.69
N ALA A 154 0.39 2.74 19.39
CA ALA A 154 -0.18 1.79 20.34
C ALA A 154 0.87 1.11 21.26
N GLY A 155 2.15 1.52 21.22
CA GLY A 155 3.20 0.99 22.08
C GLY A 155 3.78 -0.36 21.66
N ARG A 156 3.57 -0.79 20.41
CA ARG A 156 4.10 -2.06 19.88
C ARG A 156 5.46 -1.94 19.19
N ALA A 157 6.14 -0.80 19.30
CA ALA A 157 7.44 -0.57 18.64
C ALA A 157 8.54 -1.58 19.04
N GLY A 158 8.42 -2.20 20.23
CA GLY A 158 9.35 -3.21 20.71
C GLY A 158 9.01 -4.65 20.34
N SER A 159 7.93 -4.90 19.58
CA SER A 159 7.52 -6.26 19.25
C SER A 159 8.23 -6.80 18.02
N GLN A 160 8.30 -8.14 17.92
CA GLN A 160 8.85 -8.81 16.74
C GLN A 160 8.05 -8.47 15.48
N ALA A 161 6.71 -8.44 15.56
CA ALA A 161 5.86 -8.07 14.43
C ALA A 161 6.16 -6.66 13.89
N TYR A 162 6.52 -5.73 14.76
CA TYR A 162 6.94 -4.39 14.37
C TYR A 162 8.29 -4.40 13.67
N ALA A 163 9.28 -5.12 14.24
CA ALA A 163 10.61 -5.24 13.65
C ALA A 163 10.55 -5.88 12.26
N ASP A 164 9.79 -6.96 12.11
CA ASP A 164 9.57 -7.65 10.83
C ASP A 164 8.93 -6.71 9.81
N ALA A 165 7.83 -6.04 10.18
CA ALA A 165 7.13 -5.11 9.29
C ALA A 165 8.02 -3.97 8.77
N VAL A 166 8.84 -3.38 9.66
CA VAL A 166 9.78 -2.31 9.28
C VAL A 166 10.88 -2.84 8.37
N ASN A 167 11.48 -3.99 8.69
CA ASN A 167 12.54 -4.58 7.87
C ASN A 167 12.00 -4.96 6.48
N THR A 168 10.80 -5.56 6.41
CA THR A 168 10.12 -5.83 5.14
C THR A 168 9.86 -4.56 4.36
N LEU A 169 9.33 -3.51 5.00
CA LEU A 169 9.10 -2.22 4.33
C LEU A 169 10.39 -1.67 3.70
N ILE A 170 11.51 -1.76 4.41
CA ILE A 170 12.83 -1.30 3.93
C ILE A 170 13.27 -2.11 2.69
N VAL A 171 13.16 -3.43 2.72
CA VAL A 171 13.53 -4.29 1.57
C VAL A 171 12.63 -4.01 0.36
N LEU A 172 11.31 -3.88 0.56
CA LEU A 172 10.37 -3.59 -0.53
C LEU A 172 10.57 -2.18 -1.14
N LEU A 173 11.06 -1.23 -0.34
CA LEU A 173 11.39 0.14 -0.78
C LEU A 173 12.67 0.21 -1.61
N ALA A 174 13.64 -0.68 -1.36
CA ALA A 174 14.99 -0.61 -1.90
C ALA A 174 15.06 -0.42 -3.44
N PRO A 175 14.22 -1.07 -4.27
CA PRO A 175 14.24 -0.83 -5.73
C PRO A 175 13.84 0.60 -6.14
N LEU A 176 12.94 1.24 -5.38
CA LEU A 176 12.41 2.57 -5.70
C LEU A 176 13.28 3.67 -5.06
N THR A 177 13.60 3.50 -3.79
CA THR A 177 14.31 4.48 -2.94
C THR A 177 15.56 3.83 -2.32
N PRO A 178 16.60 3.55 -3.12
CA PRO A 178 17.73 2.72 -2.69
C PRO A 178 18.59 3.35 -1.59
N HIS A 179 18.67 4.68 -1.51
CA HIS A 179 19.59 5.35 -0.59
C HIS A 179 19.05 5.36 0.83
N ILE A 180 17.78 5.77 1.01
CA ILE A 180 17.09 5.74 2.30
C ILE A 180 16.92 4.30 2.79
N ALA A 181 16.71 3.34 1.88
CA ALA A 181 16.61 1.94 2.26
C ALA A 181 17.93 1.41 2.84
N GLU A 182 19.06 1.68 2.18
CA GLU A 182 20.40 1.27 2.66
C GLU A 182 20.71 1.91 4.01
N GLU A 183 20.54 3.23 4.12
CA GLU A 183 20.83 3.98 5.34
C GLU A 183 19.97 3.49 6.52
N LEU A 184 18.68 3.20 6.29
CA LEU A 184 17.80 2.66 7.32
C LEU A 184 18.13 1.21 7.70
N TRP A 185 18.61 0.42 6.74
CA TRP A 185 19.05 -0.95 7.00
C TRP A 185 20.26 -0.98 7.93
N GLU A 186 21.30 -0.21 7.60
CA GLU A 186 22.50 -0.07 8.43
C GLU A 186 22.17 0.50 9.83
N ARG A 187 21.36 1.56 9.90
CA ARG A 187 20.95 2.17 11.18
C ARG A 187 20.17 1.25 12.10
N ARG A 188 19.53 0.21 11.54
CA ARG A 188 18.84 -0.83 12.32
C ARG A 188 19.79 -1.94 12.78
N GLY A 189 21.08 -1.82 12.50
CA GLY A 189 22.12 -2.75 12.94
C GLY A 189 22.24 -4.00 12.06
N HIS A 190 21.65 -3.98 10.87
CA HIS A 190 21.78 -5.08 9.93
C HIS A 190 23.10 -5.00 9.17
N GLU A 191 23.56 -6.15 8.68
CA GLU A 191 24.77 -6.21 7.86
C GLU A 191 24.51 -5.59 6.48
N TYR A 192 25.51 -4.84 5.99
CA TYR A 192 25.51 -4.31 4.62
C TYR A 192 25.38 -5.47 3.62
N SER A 193 24.48 -5.45 2.63
CA SER A 193 23.59 -4.37 2.19
C SER A 193 22.14 -4.84 2.09
N VAL A 194 21.17 -3.90 2.17
CA VAL A 194 19.75 -4.21 1.89
C VAL A 194 19.56 -4.78 0.48
N HIS A 195 20.38 -4.34 -0.48
CA HIS A 195 20.32 -4.78 -1.88
C HIS A 195 20.88 -6.20 -2.10
N GLN A 196 21.46 -6.82 -1.06
CA GLN A 196 21.93 -8.20 -1.07
C GLN A 196 20.98 -9.16 -0.33
N GLN A 197 19.90 -8.63 0.25
CA GLN A 197 18.91 -9.44 0.93
C GLN A 197 18.01 -10.17 -0.07
N PRO A 198 17.53 -11.37 0.26
CA PRO A 198 16.50 -12.02 -0.54
C PRO A 198 15.23 -11.16 -0.57
N TRP A 199 14.51 -11.22 -1.69
CA TRP A 199 13.17 -10.65 -1.75
C TRP A 199 12.24 -11.39 -0.77
N PRO A 200 11.43 -10.68 0.03
CA PRO A 200 10.57 -11.33 1.02
C PRO A 200 9.47 -12.14 0.34
N GLU A 201 9.13 -13.29 0.94
CA GLU A 201 8.02 -14.14 0.50
C GLU A 201 6.80 -13.92 1.39
N ALA A 202 5.63 -13.79 0.77
CA ALA A 202 4.38 -13.65 1.51
C ALA A 202 3.93 -15.01 2.04
N ASP A 203 3.51 -15.06 3.31
CA ASP A 203 2.82 -16.21 3.88
C ASP A 203 1.31 -16.03 3.64
N PRO A 204 0.67 -16.88 2.81
CA PRO A 204 -0.75 -16.77 2.51
C PRO A 204 -1.64 -16.89 3.75
N ALA A 205 -1.24 -17.68 4.76
CA ALA A 205 -2.02 -17.85 5.98
C ALA A 205 -2.03 -16.59 6.85
N LEU A 206 -0.91 -15.85 6.87
CA LEU A 206 -0.82 -14.58 7.58
C LEU A 206 -1.51 -13.45 6.80
N ALA A 207 -1.45 -13.48 5.46
CA ALA A 207 -2.14 -12.50 4.61
C ALA A 207 -3.67 -12.67 4.59
N ALA A 208 -4.19 -13.88 4.81
CA ALA A 208 -5.61 -14.18 4.76
C ALA A 208 -6.40 -13.49 5.87
N SER A 209 -7.25 -12.53 5.54
CA SER A 209 -8.07 -11.83 6.54
C SER A 209 -9.11 -12.74 7.17
N ASP A 210 -9.20 -12.75 8.51
CA ASP A 210 -10.28 -13.46 9.22
C ASP A 210 -11.63 -12.73 9.05
N THR A 211 -11.56 -11.44 8.72
CA THR A 211 -12.72 -10.56 8.52
C THR A 211 -12.67 -9.80 7.20
N ILE A 212 -13.83 -9.58 6.61
CA ILE A 212 -14.01 -8.80 5.38
C ILE A 212 -14.96 -7.64 5.66
N GLU A 213 -14.68 -6.50 5.06
CA GLU A 213 -15.59 -5.36 5.07
C GLU A 213 -16.52 -5.47 3.85
N LEU A 214 -17.78 -5.84 4.08
CA LEU A 214 -18.82 -6.00 3.08
C LEU A 214 -19.57 -4.68 2.87
N PRO A 215 -19.46 -4.05 1.69
CA PRO A 215 -20.29 -2.92 1.31
C PRO A 215 -21.77 -3.34 1.28
N VAL A 216 -22.61 -2.56 1.96
CA VAL A 216 -24.06 -2.72 1.95
C VAL A 216 -24.68 -1.62 1.11
N GLN A 217 -25.42 -2.03 0.09
CA GLN A 217 -26.10 -1.16 -0.85
C GLN A 217 -27.61 -1.23 -0.65
N VAL A 218 -28.30 -0.12 -0.92
CA VAL A 218 -29.75 -0.06 -1.08
C VAL A 218 -30.01 0.51 -2.48
N ASP A 219 -30.74 -0.24 -3.30
CA ASP A 219 -31.03 0.09 -4.70
C ASP A 219 -29.74 0.44 -5.50
N GLY A 220 -28.66 -0.32 -5.27
CA GLY A 220 -27.38 -0.16 -5.96
C GLY A 220 -26.51 1.01 -5.45
N LYS A 221 -26.94 1.75 -4.42
CA LYS A 221 -26.17 2.86 -3.82
C LYS A 221 -25.58 2.43 -2.47
N LEU A 222 -24.29 2.67 -2.26
CA LEU A 222 -23.60 2.36 -1.00
C LEU A 222 -24.21 3.13 0.17
N ARG A 223 -24.65 2.40 1.21
CA ARG A 223 -25.30 2.95 2.41
C ARG A 223 -24.52 2.67 3.69
N ASP A 224 -23.88 1.52 3.77
CA ASP A 224 -23.11 1.13 4.94
C ASP A 224 -21.99 0.12 4.58
N ARG A 225 -21.18 -0.25 5.56
CA ARG A 225 -20.19 -1.31 5.47
C ARG A 225 -20.24 -2.19 6.73
N LEU A 226 -20.37 -3.50 6.54
CA LEU A 226 -20.36 -4.49 7.62
C LEU A 226 -18.99 -5.13 7.72
N VAL A 227 -18.47 -5.28 8.93
CA VAL A 227 -17.32 -6.15 9.17
C VAL A 227 -17.84 -7.52 9.59
N VAL A 228 -17.56 -8.54 8.79
CA VAL A 228 -17.98 -9.93 9.05
C VAL A 228 -16.78 -10.86 8.95
N THR A 229 -16.83 -12.04 9.55
CA THR A 229 -15.78 -13.06 9.31
C THR A 229 -15.94 -13.68 7.92
N VAL A 230 -14.86 -14.21 7.34
CA VAL A 230 -14.94 -14.90 6.03
C VAL A 230 -15.93 -16.06 6.05
N ASP A 231 -16.07 -16.72 7.20
CA ASP A 231 -16.98 -17.85 7.40
C ASP A 231 -18.38 -17.44 7.87
N THR A 232 -18.71 -16.14 7.90
CA THR A 232 -20.04 -15.68 8.34
C THR A 232 -21.10 -16.20 7.35
N PRO A 233 -22.11 -16.98 7.82
CA PRO A 233 -23.15 -17.52 6.95
C PRO A 233 -23.93 -16.42 6.22
N ALA A 234 -24.36 -16.72 4.99
CA ALA A 234 -25.14 -15.79 4.15
C ALA A 234 -26.33 -15.15 4.88
N GLU A 235 -27.09 -15.97 5.61
CA GLU A 235 -28.26 -15.57 6.40
C GLU A 235 -27.90 -14.61 7.54
N GLU A 236 -26.74 -14.80 8.16
CA GLU A 236 -26.25 -13.93 9.23
C GLU A 236 -25.88 -12.56 8.68
N VAL A 237 -25.17 -12.53 7.57
CA VAL A 237 -24.80 -11.28 6.89
C VAL A 237 -26.06 -10.51 6.44
N GLU A 238 -27.07 -11.20 5.94
CA GLU A 238 -28.36 -10.59 5.57
C GLU A 238 -29.03 -9.95 6.79
N ARG A 239 -29.06 -10.67 7.92
CA ARG A 239 -29.60 -10.15 9.18
C ARG A 239 -28.84 -8.92 9.66
N MET A 240 -27.52 -8.95 9.62
CA MET A 240 -26.67 -7.81 9.99
C MET A 240 -26.91 -6.60 9.07
N ALA A 241 -27.05 -6.81 7.76
CA ALA A 241 -27.31 -5.75 6.80
C ALA A 241 -28.67 -5.08 7.03
N LEU A 242 -29.69 -5.87 7.32
CA LEU A 242 -31.01 -5.35 7.67
C LEU A 242 -31.04 -4.70 9.05
N ALA A 243 -30.22 -5.13 10.00
CA ALA A 243 -30.14 -4.53 11.33
C ALA A 243 -29.37 -3.19 11.37
N SER A 244 -28.65 -2.82 10.30
CA SER A 244 -27.90 -1.57 10.25
C SER A 244 -28.81 -0.35 10.34
N ASP A 245 -28.53 0.54 11.31
CA ASP A 245 -29.22 1.83 11.47
C ASP A 245 -29.13 2.70 10.21
N HIS A 246 -27.98 2.67 9.54
CA HIS A 246 -27.78 3.41 8.29
C HIS A 246 -28.69 2.87 7.19
N VAL A 247 -28.71 1.55 7.00
CA VAL A 247 -29.57 0.89 6.02
C VAL A 247 -31.05 1.13 6.31
N GLN A 248 -31.47 0.99 7.57
CA GLN A 248 -32.86 1.20 8.00
C GLN A 248 -33.38 2.60 7.64
N ARG A 249 -32.54 3.65 7.78
CA ARG A 249 -32.89 5.00 7.35
C ARG A 249 -33.18 5.11 5.86
N TYR A 250 -32.46 4.37 5.01
CA TYR A 250 -32.67 4.36 3.56
C TYR A 250 -33.79 3.43 3.10
N LEU A 251 -34.11 2.41 3.89
CA LEU A 251 -35.30 1.59 3.67
C LEU A 251 -36.57 2.41 3.96
N ALA A 252 -36.54 3.30 4.96
CA ALA A 252 -37.64 4.20 5.30
C ALA A 252 -38.99 3.46 5.48
N GLY A 253 -38.95 2.26 6.06
CA GLY A 253 -40.12 1.40 6.27
C GLY A 253 -40.52 0.54 5.06
N ARG A 254 -39.85 0.67 3.91
CA ARG A 254 -40.07 -0.20 2.75
C ARG A 254 -39.52 -1.60 3.04
N ALA A 255 -40.34 -2.62 2.84
CA ALA A 255 -39.90 -4.01 2.94
C ALA A 255 -38.94 -4.34 1.78
N PRO A 256 -37.82 -5.05 2.04
CA PRO A 256 -36.97 -5.59 0.98
C PRO A 256 -37.76 -6.47 0.01
N MET A 257 -37.64 -6.23 -1.28
CA MET A 257 -38.20 -7.11 -2.33
C MET A 257 -37.25 -8.27 -2.62
N ARG A 258 -35.95 -7.98 -2.63
CA ARG A 258 -34.90 -8.97 -2.90
C ARG A 258 -33.60 -8.54 -2.25
N ILE A 259 -32.86 -9.50 -1.69
CA ILE A 259 -31.50 -9.28 -1.20
C ILE A 259 -30.55 -10.06 -2.10
N ILE A 260 -29.58 -9.36 -2.66
CA ILE A 260 -28.57 -9.93 -3.57
C ILE A 260 -27.25 -9.89 -2.82
N GLN A 261 -26.76 -11.07 -2.48
CA GLN A 261 -25.46 -11.22 -1.87
C GLN A 261 -24.47 -11.76 -2.90
N VAL A 262 -23.31 -11.12 -2.98
CA VAL A 262 -22.15 -11.66 -3.69
C VAL A 262 -21.14 -12.03 -2.60
N PRO A 263 -20.92 -13.33 -2.32
CA PRO A 263 -20.05 -13.78 -1.24
C PRO A 263 -18.69 -13.09 -1.28
N GLY A 264 -18.25 -12.56 -0.15
CA GLY A 264 -16.98 -11.85 -0.05
C GLY A 264 -16.92 -10.45 -0.69
N LYS A 265 -17.98 -10.00 -1.38
CA LYS A 265 -17.92 -8.77 -2.20
C LYS A 265 -18.92 -7.69 -1.82
N LEU A 266 -20.21 -7.99 -1.67
CA LEU A 266 -21.24 -7.02 -1.29
C LEU A 266 -22.57 -7.66 -0.89
N VAL A 267 -23.41 -6.86 -0.25
CA VAL A 267 -24.84 -7.10 -0.07
C VAL A 267 -25.61 -5.93 -0.69
N ASN A 268 -26.58 -6.22 -1.56
CA ASN A 268 -27.45 -5.20 -2.14
C ASN A 268 -28.91 -5.51 -1.83
N ILE A 269 -29.57 -4.60 -1.13
CA ILE A 269 -30.97 -4.67 -0.76
C ILE A 269 -31.78 -3.91 -1.79
N VAL A 270 -32.64 -4.63 -2.51
CA VAL A 270 -33.51 -4.09 -3.55
C VAL A 270 -34.89 -3.85 -2.95
N THR A 271 -35.36 -2.61 -3.04
CA THR A 271 -36.70 -2.23 -2.63
C THR A 271 -37.68 -2.27 -3.82
N PRO A 272 -39.00 -2.38 -3.59
CA PRO A 272 -39.99 -2.21 -4.65
C PRO A 272 -39.81 -0.85 -5.34
N LYS A 273 -39.97 -0.81 -6.66
CA LYS A 273 -40.09 0.47 -7.37
C LYS A 273 -41.45 1.07 -7.05
N ASP A 274 -41.46 2.35 -6.69
CA ASP A 274 -42.68 3.18 -6.73
C ASP A 274 -43.19 3.31 -8.17
#